data_AF-A0A9E1JBL9-F1
#
_entry.id   AF-A0A9E1JBL9-F1
#
_cell.length_a   1.000
_cell.length_b   1.000
_cell.length_c   1.000
_cell.angle_alpha   90.00
_cell.angle_beta   90.00
_cell.angle_gamma   90.00
#
_symmetry.space_group_name_H-M   'P 1'
#
loop_
_entity.id
_entity.type
_entity.pdbx_description
1 polymer ?
#
loop_
_entity_poly.entity_id
_entity_poly.type
_entity_poly.pdbx_seq_one_letter_code
_entity_poly.pdbx_strand_id
1 'polypeptide(L)'
;MIDFKRKRRAYLMPVLQLIRRVLNVLKKFAYPDHIIPKSVYQIYVEDQNYQCFLHFKELLKSTLLLTTKKIREYAIKESIKNDSNSDYTYLEFGVFSGTTITFFSKYLTKNKIYGFDSFEGLKEHWLGTTVTKGTFDLKKKIPTLPKNVVPVAGWIQDTLPPFLNEKKPKINFVHIDVDTYETTKFILDLIK
;
A
#
# COMPACT_ATOMS: atom_id res chain seq x y z
N MET A 1 25.24 -22.60 51.54
CA MET A 1 23.77 -22.78 51.54
C MET A 1 23.26 -22.37 50.16
N ILE A 2 22.86 -23.32 49.31
CA ILE A 2 22.45 -23.04 47.93
C ILE A 2 21.15 -22.24 47.95
N ASP A 3 21.15 -21.04 47.38
CA ASP A 3 19.99 -20.16 47.30
C ASP A 3 18.91 -20.79 46.40
N PHE A 4 17.98 -21.50 47.05
CA PHE A 4 16.87 -22.21 46.44
C PHE A 4 15.95 -21.29 45.61
N LYS A 5 15.89 -19.98 45.93
CA LYS A 5 15.12 -19.01 45.13
C LYS A 5 15.75 -18.78 43.76
N ARG A 6 17.09 -18.79 43.68
CA ARG A 6 17.84 -18.53 42.44
C ARG A 6 17.70 -19.68 41.42
N LYS A 7 17.76 -20.95 41.87
CA LYS A 7 17.52 -22.12 41.01
C LYS A 7 16.07 -22.24 40.53
N ARG A 8 15.07 -21.95 41.37
CA ARG A 8 13.65 -21.91 40.97
C ARG A 8 13.41 -20.90 39.83
N ARG A 9 13.96 -19.69 39.94
CA ARG A 9 13.83 -18.68 38.88
C ARG A 9 14.59 -19.06 37.60
N ALA A 10 15.77 -19.67 37.70
CA ALA A 10 16.59 -20.00 36.55
C ALA A 10 16.05 -21.18 35.72
N TYR A 11 15.47 -22.20 36.37
CA TYR A 11 15.09 -23.45 35.69
C TYR A 11 13.57 -23.71 35.68
N LEU A 12 12.85 -23.37 36.76
CA LEU A 12 11.41 -23.64 36.84
C LEU A 12 10.60 -22.61 36.04
N MET A 13 10.97 -21.33 36.08
CA MET A 13 10.23 -20.27 35.39
C MET A 13 10.21 -20.43 33.86
N PRO A 14 11.33 -20.74 33.17
CA PRO A 14 11.30 -20.99 31.73
C PRO A 14 10.41 -22.17 31.35
N VAL A 15 10.45 -23.25 32.15
CA VAL A 15 9.61 -24.44 31.94
C VAL A 15 8.13 -24.10 32.13
N LEU A 16 7.77 -23.38 33.20
CA LEU A 16 6.39 -22.94 33.42
C LEU A 16 5.90 -21.95 32.35
N GLN A 17 6.77 -21.08 31.85
CA GLN A 17 6.46 -20.19 30.72
C GLN A 17 6.24 -20.98 29.42
N LEU A 18 7.04 -22.02 29.17
CA LEU A 18 6.87 -22.92 28.03
C LEU A 18 5.54 -23.67 28.13
N ILE A 19 5.23 -24.27 29.29
CA ILE A 19 3.96 -24.95 29.54
C ILE A 19 2.79 -23.99 29.32
N ARG A 20 2.85 -22.77 29.87
CA ARG A 20 1.82 -21.74 29.63
C ARG A 20 1.65 -21.41 28.15
N ARG A 21 2.74 -21.28 27.38
CA ARG A 21 2.68 -21.04 25.93
C ARG A 21 1.99 -22.19 25.21
N VAL A 22 2.37 -23.42 25.51
CA VAL A 22 1.76 -24.63 24.93
C VAL A 22 0.27 -24.71 25.27
N LEU A 23 -0.10 -24.54 26.55
CA LEU A 23 -1.50 -24.53 26.98
C LEU A 23 -2.31 -23.41 26.31
N ASN A 24 -1.73 -22.22 26.12
CA ASN A 24 -2.40 -21.13 25.41
C ASN A 24 -2.62 -21.43 23.93
N VAL A 25 -1.72 -22.18 23.28
CA VAL A 25 -1.91 -22.66 21.91
C VAL A 25 -3.00 -23.72 21.87
N LEU A 26 -2.93 -24.72 22.75
CA LEU A 26 -3.91 -25.81 22.82
C LEU A 26 -5.31 -25.32 23.17
N LYS A 27 -5.45 -24.28 24.01
CA LYS A 27 -6.73 -23.66 24.36
C LYS A 27 -7.51 -23.19 23.13
N LYS A 28 -6.82 -22.75 22.06
CA LYS A 28 -7.46 -22.32 20.81
C LYS A 28 -8.12 -23.46 20.04
N PHE A 29 -7.65 -24.69 20.24
CA PHE A 29 -8.18 -25.89 19.57
C PHE A 29 -9.13 -26.69 20.48
N ALA A 30 -8.94 -26.61 21.80
CA ALA A 30 -9.73 -27.35 22.78
C ALA A 30 -11.10 -26.71 23.10
N TYR A 31 -11.27 -25.41 22.83
CA TYR A 31 -12.51 -24.68 23.04
C TYR A 31 -13.00 -24.09 21.72
N PRO A 32 -14.04 -24.66 21.08
CA PRO A 32 -14.55 -24.17 19.80
C PRO A 32 -15.05 -22.71 19.87
N ASP A 33 -15.46 -22.24 21.06
CA ASP A 33 -15.94 -20.88 21.31
C ASP A 33 -14.86 -19.92 21.85
N HIS A 34 -13.57 -20.25 21.73
CA HIS A 34 -12.51 -19.38 22.23
C HIS A 34 -12.34 -18.13 21.34
N ILE A 35 -12.95 -17.02 21.75
CA ILE A 35 -12.80 -15.72 21.10
C ILE A 35 -11.55 -15.02 21.66
N ILE A 36 -10.60 -14.71 20.79
CA ILE A 36 -9.48 -13.83 21.14
C ILE A 36 -10.03 -12.41 21.22
N PRO A 37 -9.88 -11.70 22.35
CA PRO A 37 -10.33 -10.32 22.44
C PRO A 37 -9.59 -9.47 21.41
N LYS A 38 -10.34 -8.64 20.68
CA LYS A 38 -9.80 -7.74 19.67
C LYS A 38 -8.90 -6.69 20.35
N SER A 39 -7.79 -6.37 19.70
CA SER A 39 -6.98 -5.21 20.13
C SER A 39 -7.75 -3.92 19.90
N VAL A 40 -7.38 -2.85 20.61
CA VAL A 40 -7.96 -1.51 20.39
C VAL A 40 -7.89 -1.10 18.92
N TYR A 41 -6.76 -1.41 18.26
CA TYR A 41 -6.59 -1.16 16.83
C TYR A 41 -7.58 -1.95 15.96
N GLN A 42 -7.81 -3.23 16.26
CA GLN A 42 -8.78 -4.04 15.51
C GLN A 42 -10.21 -3.53 15.66
N ILE A 43 -10.59 -3.11 16.88
CA ILE A 43 -11.90 -2.50 17.13
C ILE A 43 -12.04 -1.21 16.31
N TYR A 44 -11.03 -0.36 16.34
CA TYR A 44 -10.99 0.87 15.55
C TYR A 44 -11.12 0.58 14.04
N VAL A 45 -10.33 -0.35 13.49
CA VAL A 45 -10.38 -0.70 12.05
C VAL A 45 -11.76 -1.21 11.65
N GLU A 46 -12.40 -2.04 12.47
CA GLU A 46 -13.74 -2.55 12.19
C GLU A 46 -14.80 -1.45 12.20
N ASP A 47 -14.75 -0.56 13.19
CA ASP A 47 -15.63 0.60 13.24
C ASP A 47 -15.44 1.50 12.01
N GLN A 48 -14.20 1.86 11.66
CA GLN A 48 -13.91 2.69 10.49
C GLN A 48 -14.37 2.04 9.18
N ASN A 49 -14.17 0.73 9.02
CA ASN A 49 -14.67 -0.01 7.86
C ASN A 49 -16.20 0.04 7.77
N TYR A 50 -16.89 -0.09 8.90
CA TYR A 50 -18.35 -0.01 8.96
C TYR A 50 -18.86 1.41 8.66
N GLN A 51 -18.21 2.45 9.19
CA GLN A 51 -18.53 3.84 8.87
C GLN A 51 -18.32 4.14 7.38
N CYS A 52 -17.22 3.67 6.80
CA CYS A 52 -16.99 3.76 5.35
C CYS A 52 -18.09 3.08 4.56
N PHE A 53 -18.49 1.86 4.95
CA PHE A 53 -19.61 1.17 4.31
C PHE A 53 -20.88 2.01 4.37
N LEU A 54 -21.26 2.54 5.54
CA LEU A 54 -22.45 3.36 5.69
C LEU A 54 -22.40 4.62 4.82
N HIS A 55 -21.25 5.29 4.78
CA HIS A 55 -21.05 6.50 3.97
C HIS A 55 -21.24 6.23 2.47
N PHE A 56 -20.66 5.14 1.95
CA PHE A 56 -20.71 4.82 0.53
C PHE A 56 -21.86 3.90 0.12
N LYS A 57 -22.68 3.42 1.07
CA LYS A 57 -23.70 2.38 0.85
C LYS A 57 -24.62 2.65 -0.34
N GLU A 58 -25.09 3.88 -0.50
CA GLU A 58 -25.99 4.24 -1.58
C GLU A 58 -25.27 4.27 -2.94
N LEU A 59 -24.02 4.71 -2.96
CA LEU A 59 -23.18 4.71 -4.17
C LEU A 59 -22.84 3.29 -4.63
N LEU A 60 -22.78 2.31 -3.72
CA LEU A 60 -22.48 0.91 -4.07
C LEU A 60 -23.49 0.32 -5.05
N LYS A 61 -24.74 0.80 -5.07
CA LYS A 61 -25.80 0.32 -5.99
C LYS A 61 -25.48 0.60 -7.46
N SER A 62 -24.72 1.67 -7.73
CA SER A 62 -24.31 2.12 -9.06
C SER A 62 -22.82 1.92 -9.32
N THR A 63 -22.09 1.25 -8.43
CA THR A 63 -20.63 1.09 -8.52
C THR A 63 -20.27 -0.28 -9.06
N LEU A 64 -19.25 -0.34 -9.93
CA LEU A 64 -18.67 -1.60 -10.37
C LEU A 64 -17.73 -2.17 -9.30
N LEU A 65 -18.11 -3.29 -8.68
CA LEU A 65 -17.31 -3.96 -7.65
C LEU A 65 -16.39 -5.03 -8.27
N LEU A 66 -15.24 -4.57 -8.75
CA LEU A 66 -14.19 -5.44 -9.27
C LEU A 66 -13.13 -5.73 -8.21
N THR A 67 -12.52 -6.92 -8.27
CA THR A 67 -11.32 -7.21 -7.50
C THR A 67 -10.17 -6.31 -7.93
N THR A 68 -9.16 -6.11 -7.06
CA THR A 68 -8.01 -5.23 -7.30
C THR A 68 -7.36 -5.47 -8.67
N LYS A 69 -7.17 -6.74 -9.07
CA LYS A 69 -6.60 -7.07 -10.39
C LYS A 69 -7.54 -6.67 -11.53
N LYS A 70 -8.84 -6.97 -11.39
CA LYS A 70 -9.84 -6.69 -12.43
C LYS A 70 -10.07 -5.19 -12.62
N ILE A 71 -10.10 -4.39 -11.54
CA ILE A 71 -10.27 -2.94 -11.66
C ILE A 71 -9.05 -2.29 -12.33
N ARG A 72 -7.84 -2.71 -11.99
CA ARG A 72 -6.60 -2.25 -12.64
C ARG A 72 -6.60 -2.57 -14.12
N GLU A 73 -6.95 -3.80 -14.48
CA GLU A 73 -7.06 -4.22 -15.89
C GLU A 73 -8.14 -3.45 -16.65
N TYR A 74 -9.32 -3.26 -16.04
CA TYR A 74 -10.41 -2.51 -16.63
C TYR A 74 -10.01 -1.06 -16.88
N ALA A 75 -9.46 -0.38 -15.87
CA ALA A 75 -9.06 1.02 -15.94
C ALA A 75 -8.01 1.28 -17.02
N ILE A 76 -6.94 0.46 -17.10
CA ILE A 76 -5.91 0.66 -18.12
C ILE A 76 -6.46 0.39 -19.53
N LYS A 77 -7.31 -0.63 -19.70
CA LYS A 77 -7.94 -0.92 -21.00
C LYS A 77 -8.88 0.20 -21.45
N GLU A 78 -9.71 0.74 -20.55
CA GLU A 78 -10.57 1.88 -20.86
C GLU A 78 -9.75 3.13 -21.20
N SER A 79 -8.68 3.41 -20.47
CA SER A 79 -7.80 4.53 -20.80
C SER A 79 -7.20 4.41 -22.21
N ILE A 80 -6.73 3.22 -22.61
CA ILE A 80 -6.16 3.02 -23.96
C ILE A 80 -7.19 3.28 -25.06
N LYS A 81 -8.48 2.97 -24.84
CA LYS A 81 -9.53 3.30 -25.81
C LYS A 81 -9.67 4.81 -26.04
N ASN A 82 -9.44 5.60 -25.00
CA ASN A 82 -9.49 7.07 -25.07
C ASN A 82 -8.25 7.69 -25.73
N ASP A 83 -7.18 6.91 -25.96
CA ASP A 83 -5.90 7.36 -26.51
C ASP A 83 -5.57 6.66 -27.84
N SER A 84 -6.42 6.89 -28.85
CA SER A 84 -6.29 6.23 -30.15
C SER A 84 -4.99 6.57 -30.90
N ASN A 85 -4.42 7.75 -30.65
CA ASN A 85 -3.22 8.27 -31.33
C ASN A 85 -1.92 8.06 -30.53
N SER A 86 -2.00 7.54 -29.30
CA SER A 86 -0.84 7.38 -28.40
C SER A 86 -0.16 8.70 -28.01
N ASP A 87 -0.96 9.77 -27.89
CA ASP A 87 -0.51 11.13 -27.58
C ASP A 87 -0.65 11.48 -26.09
N TYR A 88 -1.27 10.59 -25.31
CA TYR A 88 -1.52 10.83 -23.90
C TYR A 88 -0.47 10.18 -22.99
N THR A 89 -0.41 10.72 -21.77
CA THR A 89 0.53 10.36 -20.73
C THR A 89 -0.14 9.49 -19.67
N TYR A 90 0.60 8.46 -19.24
CA TYR A 90 0.21 7.50 -18.22
C TYR A 90 1.14 7.66 -17.03
N LEU A 91 0.56 7.78 -15.83
CA LEU A 91 1.29 8.07 -14.61
C LEU A 91 0.97 7.03 -13.54
N GLU A 92 1.99 6.56 -12.82
CA GLU A 92 1.85 5.86 -11.55
C GLU A 92 2.63 6.63 -10.47
N PHE A 93 2.00 6.86 -9.32
CA PHE A 93 2.60 7.46 -8.14
C PHE A 93 2.69 6.39 -7.04
N GLY A 94 3.89 6.12 -6.56
CA GLY A 94 4.18 4.98 -5.68
C GLY A 94 4.45 3.72 -6.50
N VAL A 95 5.74 3.48 -6.80
CA VAL A 95 6.22 2.38 -7.65
C VAL A 95 6.74 1.22 -6.81
N PHE A 96 7.44 1.52 -5.72
CA PHE A 96 8.15 0.57 -4.85
C PHE A 96 8.91 -0.50 -5.65
N SER A 97 8.49 -1.77 -5.60
CA SER A 97 9.10 -2.91 -6.29
C SER A 97 8.81 -2.98 -7.78
N GLY A 98 7.93 -2.11 -8.30
CA GLY A 98 7.55 -2.05 -9.71
C GLY A 98 6.46 -3.05 -10.11
N THR A 99 5.81 -3.72 -9.15
CA THR A 99 4.81 -4.76 -9.44
C THR A 99 3.63 -4.22 -10.24
N THR A 100 3.09 -3.07 -9.83
CA THR A 100 1.89 -2.49 -10.46
C THR A 100 2.22 -1.75 -11.76
N ILE A 101 3.26 -0.91 -11.80
CA ILE A 101 3.70 -0.28 -13.06
C ILE A 101 4.07 -1.31 -14.14
N THR A 102 4.71 -2.42 -13.78
CA THR A 102 5.05 -3.51 -14.70
C THR A 102 3.79 -4.24 -15.20
N PHE A 103 2.74 -4.31 -14.38
CA PHE A 103 1.46 -4.82 -14.82
C PHE A 103 0.83 -3.89 -15.87
N PHE A 104 0.79 -2.58 -15.63
CA PHE A 104 0.23 -1.62 -16.59
C PHE A 104 1.04 -1.54 -17.88
N SER A 105 2.37 -1.58 -17.78
CA SER A 105 3.25 -1.44 -18.93
C SER A 105 3.06 -2.56 -19.98
N LYS A 106 2.54 -3.72 -19.58
CA LYS A 106 2.19 -4.82 -20.52
C LYS A 106 1.07 -4.46 -21.48
N TYR A 107 0.20 -3.52 -21.11
CA TYR A 107 -0.90 -3.05 -21.96
C TYR A 107 -0.48 -1.86 -22.85
N LEU A 108 0.62 -1.18 -22.50
CA LEU A 108 1.09 0.03 -23.19
C LEU A 108 2.17 -0.32 -24.22
N THR A 109 1.74 -0.78 -25.40
CA THR A 109 2.68 -1.17 -26.48
C THR A 109 3.27 0.01 -27.24
N LYS A 110 2.57 1.15 -27.27
CA LYS A 110 2.98 2.37 -27.99
C LYS A 110 3.36 3.53 -27.05
N ASN A 111 2.78 3.55 -25.85
CA ASN A 111 2.98 4.61 -24.87
C ASN A 111 4.04 4.23 -23.83
N LYS A 112 4.60 5.24 -23.18
CA LYS A 112 5.40 5.09 -21.96
C LYS A 112 4.53 5.37 -20.74
N ILE A 113 4.87 4.76 -19.62
CA ILE A 113 4.31 5.08 -18.30
C ILE A 113 5.40 5.66 -17.41
N TYR A 114 5.10 6.77 -16.74
CA TYR A 114 6.02 7.43 -15.82
C TYR A 114 5.70 7.01 -14.40
N GLY A 115 6.70 6.49 -13.69
CA GLY A 115 6.55 6.02 -12.31
C GLY A 115 7.27 6.95 -11.35
N PHE A 116 6.52 7.66 -10.51
CA PHE A 116 7.05 8.60 -9.52
C PHE A 116 7.22 7.90 -8.18
N ASP A 117 8.44 7.88 -7.67
CA ASP A 117 8.77 7.31 -6.35
C ASP A 117 10.09 7.88 -5.84
N SER A 118 10.22 8.06 -4.53
CA SER A 118 11.50 8.46 -3.92
C SER A 118 12.50 7.29 -3.93
N PHE A 119 12.00 6.07 -3.88
CA PHE A 119 12.74 4.84 -3.57
C PHE A 119 13.46 4.93 -2.21
N GLU A 120 13.01 5.85 -1.35
CA GLU A 120 13.48 6.12 0.02
C GLU A 120 12.41 5.75 1.08
N GLY A 121 11.30 5.16 0.63
CA GLY A 121 10.15 4.83 1.46
C GLY A 121 9.27 6.04 1.78
N LEU A 122 8.34 5.86 2.71
CA LEU A 122 7.39 6.90 3.10
C LEU A 122 8.09 8.13 3.70
N LYS A 123 7.70 9.33 3.25
CA LYS A 123 8.20 10.62 3.76
C LYS A 123 7.69 10.92 5.17
N GLU A 124 6.49 10.45 5.48
CA GLU A 124 5.79 10.62 6.75
C GLU A 124 5.30 9.28 7.33
N HIS A 125 4.83 9.30 8.57
CA HIS A 125 4.11 8.16 9.14
C HIS A 125 2.74 8.01 8.48
N TRP A 126 2.31 6.78 8.23
CA TRP A 126 0.94 6.55 7.78
C TRP A 126 0.00 6.53 9.00
N LEU A 127 -0.45 7.73 9.38
CA LEU A 127 -1.29 7.93 10.56
C LEU A 127 -2.55 7.07 10.50
N GLY A 128 -2.95 6.55 11.66
CA GLY A 128 -4.08 5.60 11.76
C GLY A 128 -3.71 4.15 11.41
N THR A 129 -2.44 3.86 11.11
CA THR A 129 -1.93 2.50 10.85
C THR A 129 -0.70 2.18 11.72
N THR A 130 -0.15 0.97 11.56
CA THR A 130 1.12 0.55 12.19
C THR A 130 2.36 0.86 11.33
N VAL A 131 2.20 1.53 10.19
CA VAL A 131 3.27 1.76 9.22
C VAL A 131 4.01 3.06 9.52
N THR A 132 5.34 2.98 9.62
CA THR A 132 6.19 4.11 10.03
C THR A 132 6.91 4.76 8.84
N LYS A 133 7.36 6.00 9.02
CA LYS A 133 8.22 6.70 8.07
C LYS A 133 9.41 5.83 7.64
N GLY A 134 9.76 5.86 6.35
CA GLY A 134 10.82 5.06 5.76
C GLY A 134 10.43 3.60 5.48
N THR A 135 9.19 3.17 5.79
CA THR A 135 8.69 1.88 5.27
C THR A 135 8.71 1.92 3.75
N PHE A 136 9.02 0.78 3.11
CA PHE A 136 9.20 0.60 1.67
C PHE A 136 10.49 1.21 1.07
N ASP A 137 11.48 1.55 1.91
CA ASP A 137 12.78 2.04 1.45
C ASP A 137 13.55 0.99 0.61
N LEU A 138 13.96 1.40 -0.59
CA LEU A 138 14.83 0.63 -1.49
C LEU A 138 16.26 1.19 -1.53
N LYS A 139 16.60 2.08 -0.60
CA LYS A 139 17.89 2.76 -0.48
C LYS A 139 18.26 3.51 -1.75
N LYS A 140 17.29 4.22 -2.33
CA LYS A 140 17.40 4.92 -3.63
C LYS A 140 17.65 4.01 -4.83
N LYS A 141 17.54 2.69 -4.67
CA LYS A 141 17.74 1.74 -5.76
C LYS A 141 16.44 1.55 -6.53
N ILE A 142 16.44 2.02 -7.77
CA ILE A 142 15.36 1.76 -8.71
C ILE A 142 15.35 0.25 -9.04
N PRO A 143 14.19 -0.45 -8.92
CA PRO A 143 14.09 -1.85 -9.30
C PRO A 143 14.26 -2.04 -10.81
N THR A 144 14.44 -3.28 -11.26
CA THR A 144 14.44 -3.59 -12.69
C THR A 144 13.03 -3.37 -13.25
N LEU A 145 12.91 -2.42 -14.18
CA LEU A 145 11.63 -2.06 -14.82
C LEU A 145 11.65 -2.36 -16.32
N PRO A 146 10.48 -2.63 -16.94
CA PRO A 146 10.36 -2.77 -18.39
C PRO A 146 10.81 -1.52 -19.17
N LYS A 147 11.22 -1.69 -20.44
CA LYS A 147 11.77 -0.60 -21.27
C LYS A 147 10.84 0.58 -21.50
N ASN A 148 9.52 0.37 -21.45
CA ASN A 148 8.50 1.39 -21.62
C ASN A 148 8.09 2.06 -20.30
N VAL A 149 8.74 1.73 -19.20
CA VAL A 149 8.59 2.40 -17.91
C VAL A 149 9.71 3.43 -17.75
N VAL A 150 9.34 4.66 -17.39
CA VAL A 150 10.27 5.75 -17.10
C VAL A 150 10.18 6.09 -15.62
N PRO A 151 11.15 5.67 -14.79
CA PRO A 151 11.16 6.04 -13.38
C PRO A 151 11.52 7.52 -13.21
N VAL A 152 10.76 8.22 -12.38
CA VAL A 152 11.02 9.60 -11.94
C VAL A 152 11.38 9.52 -10.46
N ALA A 153 12.68 9.44 -10.19
CA ALA A 153 13.21 9.25 -8.85
C ALA A 153 13.27 10.57 -8.07
N GLY A 154 12.69 10.57 -6.86
CA GLY A 154 12.69 11.70 -5.94
C GLY A 154 11.35 11.85 -5.23
N TRP A 155 11.26 12.76 -4.26
CA TRP A 155 9.98 13.06 -3.63
C TRP A 155 9.00 13.59 -4.66
N ILE A 156 7.76 13.11 -4.63
CA ILE A 156 6.72 13.50 -5.58
C ILE A 156 6.50 15.03 -5.54
N GLN A 157 6.62 15.62 -4.35
CA GLN A 157 6.52 17.06 -4.14
C GLN A 157 7.59 17.86 -4.88
N ASP A 158 8.75 17.27 -5.11
CA ASP A 158 9.89 17.92 -5.76
C ASP A 158 9.94 17.61 -7.27
N THR A 159 9.34 16.49 -7.70
CA THR A 159 9.48 15.96 -9.06
C THR A 159 8.25 16.17 -9.94
N LEU A 160 7.04 16.18 -9.37
CA LEU A 160 5.80 16.36 -10.14
C LEU A 160 5.66 17.79 -10.72
N PRO A 161 5.90 18.89 -9.97
CA PRO A 161 5.80 20.24 -10.53
C PRO A 161 6.70 20.51 -11.76
N PRO A 162 8.02 20.21 -11.74
CA PRO A 162 8.85 20.41 -12.92
C PRO A 162 8.43 19.51 -14.07
N PHE A 163 8.03 18.26 -13.81
CA PHE A 163 7.53 17.36 -14.84
C PHE A 163 6.31 17.94 -15.58
N LEU A 164 5.32 18.47 -14.85
CA LEU A 164 4.13 19.08 -15.45
C LEU A 164 4.48 20.33 -16.26
N ASN A 165 5.38 21.17 -15.75
CA ASN A 165 5.81 22.40 -16.43
C ASN A 165 6.59 22.14 -17.73
N GLU A 166 7.49 21.16 -17.70
CA GLU A 166 8.36 20.84 -18.83
C GLU A 166 7.65 20.01 -19.90
N LYS A 167 6.92 18.96 -19.48
CA LYS A 167 6.27 18.02 -20.41
C LYS A 167 4.92 18.49 -20.89
N LYS A 168 4.21 19.31 -20.10
CA LYS A 168 2.81 19.73 -20.34
C LYS A 168 1.94 18.55 -20.79
N PRO A 169 1.92 17.45 -20.00
CA PRO A 169 1.36 16.19 -20.46
C PRO A 169 -0.15 16.28 -20.62
N LYS A 170 -0.69 15.67 -21.68
CA LYS A 170 -2.12 15.34 -21.76
C LYS A 170 -2.34 14.05 -20.97
N ILE A 171 -2.83 14.15 -19.75
CA ILE A 171 -2.97 13.00 -18.84
C ILE A 171 -4.25 12.21 -19.20
N ASN A 172 -4.13 10.89 -19.36
CA ASN A 172 -5.27 10.01 -19.64
C ASN A 172 -5.44 8.90 -18.60
N PHE A 173 -4.36 8.54 -17.90
CA PHE A 173 -4.39 7.51 -16.87
C PHE A 173 -3.50 7.93 -15.70
N VAL A 174 -4.04 7.78 -14.50
CA VAL A 174 -3.30 7.99 -13.25
C VAL A 174 -3.64 6.87 -12.27
N HIS A 175 -2.60 6.23 -11.76
CA HIS A 175 -2.67 5.32 -10.62
C HIS A 175 -1.96 5.98 -9.42
N ILE A 176 -2.66 6.11 -8.29
CA ILE A 176 -2.12 6.73 -7.07
C ILE A 176 -2.06 5.65 -5.98
N ASP A 177 -0.86 5.31 -5.52
CA ASP A 177 -0.57 4.25 -4.54
C ASP A 177 0.54 4.72 -3.58
N VAL A 178 0.32 5.87 -2.95
CA VAL A 178 1.31 6.56 -2.08
C VAL A 178 0.99 6.47 -0.59
N ASP A 179 -0.06 5.72 -0.23
CA ASP A 179 -0.62 5.45 1.11
C ASP A 179 -1.09 6.66 1.93
N THR A 180 -0.40 7.79 1.86
CA THR A 180 -0.58 8.93 2.76
C THR A 180 -1.51 10.00 2.17
N TYR A 181 -2.23 10.67 3.07
CA TYR A 181 -3.20 11.71 2.70
C TYR A 181 -2.50 12.91 2.06
N GLU A 182 -1.41 13.37 2.67
CA GLU A 182 -0.68 14.57 2.29
C GLU A 182 -0.14 14.45 0.87
N THR A 183 0.49 13.32 0.54
CA THR A 183 1.03 13.07 -0.80
C THR A 183 -0.08 12.85 -1.82
N THR A 184 -1.14 12.12 -1.48
CA THR A 184 -2.31 11.92 -2.37
C THR A 184 -2.99 13.26 -2.70
N LYS A 185 -3.23 14.09 -1.71
CA LYS A 185 -3.84 15.42 -1.88
C LYS A 185 -2.97 16.31 -2.77
N PHE A 186 -1.66 16.34 -2.51
CA PHE A 186 -0.70 17.11 -3.29
C PHE A 186 -0.74 16.72 -4.78
N ILE A 187 -0.76 15.42 -5.08
CA ILE A 187 -0.88 14.91 -6.46
C ILE A 187 -2.17 15.42 -7.08
N LEU A 188 -3.32 15.16 -6.43
CA LEU A 188 -4.65 15.51 -6.95
C LEU A 188 -4.83 17.01 -7.16
N ASP A 189 -4.16 17.87 -6.39
CA ASP A 189 -4.26 19.32 -6.57
C ASP A 189 -3.45 19.83 -7.79
N LEU A 190 -2.44 19.09 -8.24
CA LEU A 190 -1.60 19.48 -9.38
C LEU A 190 -2.00 18.85 -10.73
N ILE A 191 -2.62 17.67 -10.71
CA ILE A 191 -2.99 16.94 -11.94
C ILE A 191 -4.43 17.19 -12.40
N LYS A 192 -5.16 18.11 -11.75
CA LYS A 192 -6.52 18.52 -12.10
C LYS A 192 -6.59 19.27 -13.43
#